data_AF-A0A2D2LY36-F1
#
_entry.id   AF-A0A2D2LY36-F1
#
_cell.length_a   1.000
_cell.length_b   1.000
_cell.length_c   1.000
_cell.angle_alpha   90.00
_cell.angle_beta   90.00
_cell.angle_gamma   90.00
#
_symmetry.space_group_name_H-M   'P 1'
#
loop_
_entity.id
_entity.type
_entity.pdbx_description
1 polymer ?
#
loop_
_entity_poly.entity_id
_entity_poly.type
_entity_poly.pdbx_seq_one_letter_code
_entity_poly.pdbx_strand_id
1 'polypeptide(L)' 'MTENQPKTKNIYQKTIAQLIKELQSFEDQSLIVMVTSNCGETFKPVELVSKGFEDDDNKVYCALHIDGEAE' A
#
# COMPACT_ATOMS: atom_id res chain seq x y z
N MET A 1 -4.14 9.95 38.68
CA MET A 1 -3.28 9.39 37.62
C MET A 1 -4.21 8.82 36.57
N THR A 2 -4.65 9.66 35.62
CA THR A 2 -5.48 9.20 34.51
C THR A 2 -4.56 8.81 33.38
N GLU A 3 -4.29 7.52 33.28
CA GLU A 3 -3.65 6.89 32.15
C GLU A 3 -4.59 7.03 30.94
N ASN A 4 -4.37 8.08 30.15
CA ASN A 4 -5.05 8.25 28.89
C ASN A 4 -4.45 7.24 27.90
N GLN A 5 -5.14 6.11 27.76
CA GLN A 5 -4.92 5.14 26.70
C GLN A 5 -4.80 5.85 25.33
N PRO A 6 -3.88 5.42 24.44
CA PRO A 6 -3.74 6.05 23.14
C PRO A 6 -5.02 5.84 22.32
N LYS A 7 -5.66 6.97 21.98
CA LYS A 7 -6.75 7.08 21.01
C LYS A 7 -6.38 6.28 19.76
N THR A 8 -7.28 5.38 19.37
CA THR A 8 -7.26 4.59 18.13
C THR A 8 -6.74 5.42 16.96
N LYS A 9 -5.53 5.06 16.50
CA LYS A 9 -4.86 5.73 15.39
C LYS A 9 -5.65 5.45 14.12
N ASN A 10 -6.29 6.49 13.56
CA ASN A 10 -6.96 6.42 12.26
C ASN A 10 -6.07 5.71 11.24
N ILE A 11 -6.65 4.74 10.55
CA ILE A 11 -6.01 3.84 9.60
C ILE A 11 -5.38 4.67 8.47
N TYR A 12 -4.08 4.46 8.28
CA TYR A 12 -3.15 5.24 7.47
C TYR A 12 -3.45 5.16 5.97
N GLN A 13 -4.17 6.14 5.41
CA GLN A 13 -4.17 6.34 3.95
C GLN A 13 -2.95 7.18 3.56
N LYS A 14 -1.93 6.54 2.95
CA LYS A 14 -0.82 7.24 2.29
C LYS A 14 -1.11 7.36 0.81
N THR A 15 -0.77 8.49 0.21
CA THR A 15 -0.83 8.65 -1.25
C THR A 15 0.32 7.89 -1.91
N ILE A 16 0.19 7.59 -3.21
CA ILE A 16 1.27 6.99 -4.00
C ILE A 16 2.55 7.84 -3.91
N ALA A 17 2.43 9.16 -3.93
CA ALA A 17 3.57 10.07 -3.81
C ALA A 17 4.29 9.94 -2.46
N GLN A 18 3.54 9.81 -1.37
CA GLN A 18 4.10 9.60 -0.03
C GLN A 18 4.80 8.24 0.07
N LEU A 19 4.18 7.19 -0.46
CA LEU A 19 4.77 5.85 -0.48
C LEU A 19 6.05 5.81 -1.31
N ILE A 20 6.06 6.38 -2.51
CA ILE A 20 7.26 6.48 -3.36
C ILE A 20 8.39 7.20 -2.64
N LYS A 21 8.09 8.31 -1.95
CA LYS A 21 9.11 9.06 -1.21
C LYS A 21 9.76 8.23 -0.10
N GLU A 22 8.98 7.39 0.58
CA GLU A 22 9.51 6.48 1.59
C GLU A 22 10.36 5.39 0.94
N LEU A 23 9.89 4.76 -0.13
CA LEU A 23 10.65 3.75 -0.87
C LEU A 23 11.98 4.30 -1.40
N GLN A 24 12.01 5.55 -1.87
CA GLN A 24 13.24 6.23 -2.33
C GLN A 24 14.28 6.47 -1.22
N SER A 25 13.87 6.39 0.06
CA SER A 25 14.81 6.56 1.19
C SER A 25 15.62 5.31 1.52
N PHE A 26 15.31 4.16 0.91
CA PHE A 26 16.04 2.92 1.10
C PHE A 26 17.40 3.01 0.39
N GLU A 27 18.46 2.57 1.07
CA GLU A 27 19.81 2.56 0.50
C GLU A 27 19.91 1.63 -0.72
N ASP A 28 19.27 0.46 -0.63
CA ASP A 28 19.18 -0.51 -1.72
C ASP A 28 17.84 -0.36 -2.46
N GLN A 29 17.90 0.23 -3.65
CA GLN A 29 16.74 0.41 -4.54
C GLN A 29 16.47 -0.83 -5.44
N SER A 30 17.23 -1.92 -5.29
CA SER A 30 17.00 -3.18 -6.01
C SER A 30 16.04 -4.13 -5.31
N LEU A 31 15.59 -3.77 -4.10
CA LEU A 31 14.66 -4.57 -3.30
C LEU A 31 13.31 -4.74 -3.99
N ILE A 32 12.79 -5.97 -3.98
CA ILE A 32 11.46 -6.30 -4.50
C ILE A 32 10.41 -5.78 -3.53
N VAL A 33 9.44 -5.02 -4.04
CA VAL A 33 8.30 -4.54 -3.25
C VAL A 33 7.30 -5.67 -3.09
N MET A 34 6.99 -6.00 -1.84
CA MET A 34 5.98 -7.00 -1.48
C MET A 34 4.84 -6.34 -0.73
N VAL A 35 3.61 -6.75 -1.01
CA VAL A 35 2.41 -6.34 -0.28
C VAL A 35 1.85 -7.49 0.56
N THR A 36 1.22 -7.16 1.68
CA THR A 36 0.57 -8.12 2.58
C THR A 36 -0.82 -7.60 2.93
N SER A 37 -1.82 -8.48 2.85
CA SER A 37 -3.20 -8.19 3.27
C SER A 37 -3.52 -8.72 4.67
N ASN A 38 -2.61 -9.48 5.28
CA ASN A 38 -2.78 -10.18 6.55
C ASN A 38 -1.63 -9.90 7.52
N CYS A 39 -1.28 -8.61 7.70
CA CYS A 39 -0.32 -8.17 8.71
C CYS A 39 1.06 -8.87 8.65
N GLY A 40 1.48 -9.35 7.46
CA GLY A 40 2.79 -9.96 7.25
C GLY A 40 2.80 -11.50 7.28
N GLU A 41 1.66 -12.18 7.32
CA GLU A 41 1.62 -13.65 7.22
C GLU A 41 1.85 -14.14 5.78
N THR A 42 1.38 -13.36 4.79
CA THR A 42 1.62 -13.63 3.37
C THR A 42 2.16 -12.40 2.68
N PHE A 43 3.16 -12.60 1.82
CA PHE A 43 3.79 -11.57 1.02
C PHE A 43 3.59 -11.91 -0.45
N LYS A 44 3.11 -10.96 -1.23
CA LYS A 44 2.92 -11.11 -2.67
C LYS A 44 3.65 -9.98 -3.40
N PRO A 45 4.36 -10.28 -4.51
CA PRO A 45 4.95 -9.23 -5.32
C PRO A 45 3.83 -8.36 -5.88
N VAL A 46 4.15 -7.09 -6.12
CA VAL A 46 3.19 -6.13 -6.67
C VAL A 46 3.65 -5.66 -8.04
N GLU A 47 2.73 -5.71 -9.00
CA GLU A 47 2.94 -5.14 -10.33
C GLU A 47 1.95 -4.00 -10.58
N LEU A 48 2.42 -2.92 -11.17
CA LEU A 48 1.54 -1.85 -11.63
C LEU A 48 0.91 -2.26 -12.96
N VAL A 49 -0.39 -2.56 -12.93
CA VAL A 49 -1.11 -2.99 -14.14
C VAL A 49 -1.55 -1.82 -15.00
N SER A 50 -2.04 -0.76 -14.36
CA SER A 50 -2.62 0.37 -15.09
C SER A 50 -2.72 1.62 -14.22
N LYS A 51 -2.65 2.78 -14.88
CA LYS A 51 -2.81 4.12 -14.31
C LYS A 51 -4.01 4.78 -14.98
N GLY A 52 -4.93 5.36 -14.20
CA GLY A 52 -5.92 6.28 -14.78
C GLY A 52 -7.32 5.71 -15.00
N PHE A 53 -7.79 4.76 -14.18
CA PHE A 53 -9.20 4.39 -14.23
C PHE A 53 -10.02 5.48 -13.55
N GLU A 54 -10.97 6.04 -14.30
CA GLU A 54 -12.07 6.83 -13.75
C GLU A 54 -13.18 5.85 -13.35
N ASP A 55 -13.63 5.89 -12.10
CA ASP A 55 -14.89 5.24 -11.71
C ASP A 55 -16.08 6.09 -12.19
N ASP A 56 -17.30 5.58 -11.95
CA ASP A 56 -18.54 6.31 -12.28
C ASP A 56 -18.64 7.68 -11.54
N ASP A 57 -17.81 7.92 -10.52
CA ASP A 57 -17.68 9.17 -9.77
C ASP A 57 -16.52 10.07 -10.27
N ASN A 58 -15.90 9.77 -11.42
CA ASN A 58 -14.70 10.45 -11.96
C ASN A 58 -13.48 10.43 -11.02
N LYS A 59 -13.39 9.50 -10.07
CA LYS A 59 -12.21 9.34 -9.23
C LYS A 59 -11.16 8.52 -9.96
N VAL A 60 -9.96 9.08 -10.04
CA VAL A 60 -8.83 8.43 -10.68
C VAL A 60 -8.11 7.50 -9.70
N TYR A 61 -8.07 6.21 -10.01
CA TYR A 61 -7.37 5.20 -9.24
C TYR A 61 -6.14 4.64 -9.97
N CYS A 62 -5.19 4.14 -9.19
CA CYS A 62 -4.13 3.25 -9.68
C CYS A 62 -4.43 1.84 -9.20
N ALA A 63 -4.37 0.87 -10.11
CA ALA A 63 -4.60 -0.53 -9.80
C ALA A 63 -3.26 -1.26 -9.67
N LEU A 64 -3.09 -1.98 -8.58
CA LEU A 64 -1.94 -2.85 -8.33
C LEU A 64 -2.42 -4.30 -8.45
N HIS A 65 -1.74 -5.10 -9.26
CA HIS A 65 -1.98 -6.55 -9.26
C HIS A 65 -1.29 -7.14 -8.05
N ILE A 66 -1.97 -8.10 -7.46
CA ILE A 66 -1.43 -8.96 -6.42
C ILE A 66 -1.52 -10.36 -7.02
N ASP A 67 -0.37 -10.93 -7.42
CA ASP A 67 -0.32 -12.30 -7.94
C ASP A 67 -0.84 -13.25 -6.86
N GLY A 68 -2.07 -13.71 -7.01
CA GLY A 68 -2.63 -14.79 -6.22
C GLY A 68 -2.75 -16.03 -7.08
N GLU A 69 -2.28 -17.16 -6.57
CA GLU A 69 -2.87 -18.43 -6.98
C GLU A 69 -4.37 -18.32 -6.66
N ALA A 70 -5.20 -18.42 -7.70
CA ALA A 70 -6.63 -18.54 -7.54
C ALA A 70 -6.90 -19.89 -6.86
N GLU A 71 -7.43 -19.86 -5.64
CA GLU A 71 -8.13 -21.03 -5.07
C GLU A 71 -9.50 -21.19 -5.72
#